data_AF-A0A834LF45-F1
#
_entry.id   AF-A0A834LF45-F1
#
_cell.length_a   1.000
_cell.length_b   1.000
_cell.length_c   1.000
_cell.angle_alpha   90.00
_cell.angle_beta   90.00
_cell.angle_gamma   90.00
#
_symmetry.space_group_name_H-M   'P 1'
#
loop_
_entity.id
_entity.type
_entity.pdbx_description
1 polymer ?
#
loop_
_entity_poly.entity_id
_entity_poly.type
_entity_poly.pdbx_seq_one_letter_code
_entity_poly.pdbx_strand_id
1 'polypeptide(L)'
;MEEDQKKQKHQPDMEEEGKKEQAESPIDSQQTISSDDEIDYSVKPEFYDPGLDDKDELWVQKKRKGQYSDAVLSCPACFTTVSLECQRHEKYVTQYRAVFVFNCKIKTDEGSNVGSVKRKRGKRGRNTGDNEAGSAGGETFKPVCCSVCSTDIGVIDEEEVYHFFNVLPSEC
;
A
#
# COMPACT_ATOMS: atom_id res chain seq x y z
N MET A 1 -24.93 37.29 -29.09
CA MET A 1 -25.13 37.32 -30.55
C MET A 1 -23.77 37.06 -31.14
N GLU A 2 -23.48 35.97 -31.83
CA GLU A 2 -24.22 34.80 -32.34
C GLU A 2 -23.13 33.73 -32.54
N GLU A 3 -23.35 32.50 -32.06
CA GLU A 3 -23.44 31.28 -32.88
C GLU A 3 -22.12 30.91 -33.57
N ASP A 4 -21.50 29.78 -33.22
CA ASP A 4 -21.65 28.61 -34.09
C ASP A 4 -21.66 27.25 -33.36
N GLN A 5 -22.48 26.37 -33.91
CA GLN A 5 -22.99 25.14 -33.34
C GLN A 5 -22.15 23.90 -33.71
N LYS A 6 -22.11 22.94 -32.77
CA LYS A 6 -22.39 21.51 -32.96
C LYS A 6 -21.63 20.74 -34.07
N LYS A 7 -20.75 19.81 -33.64
CA LYS A 7 -20.57 18.53 -34.33
C LYS A 7 -20.36 17.36 -33.36
N GLN A 8 -21.49 16.82 -32.95
CA GLN A 8 -21.69 15.42 -32.59
C GLN A 8 -21.34 14.55 -33.81
N LYS A 9 -20.51 13.51 -33.65
CA LYS A 9 -20.63 12.30 -34.48
C LYS A 9 -20.35 11.04 -33.67
N HIS A 10 -21.37 10.19 -33.74
CA HIS A 10 -21.54 8.85 -33.23
C HIS A 10 -20.74 7.86 -34.08
N GLN A 11 -20.38 6.72 -33.50
CA GLN A 11 -19.82 5.53 -34.17
C GLN A 11 -20.82 4.93 -35.17
N PRO A 12 -20.34 4.03 -36.05
CA PRO A 12 -20.89 2.68 -35.89
C PRO A 12 -19.84 1.57 -36.00
N ASP A 13 -20.22 0.48 -35.34
CA ASP A 13 -19.64 -0.86 -35.25
C ASP A 13 -19.49 -1.57 -36.61
N MET A 14 -18.49 -2.44 -36.71
CA MET A 14 -18.51 -3.59 -37.61
C MET A 14 -17.91 -4.80 -36.89
N GLU A 15 -18.82 -5.68 -36.48
CA GLU A 15 -18.57 -7.08 -36.16
C GLU A 15 -18.30 -7.85 -37.47
N GLU A 16 -17.39 -8.82 -37.46
CA GLU A 16 -17.69 -10.09 -38.12
C GLU A 16 -17.03 -11.26 -37.38
N GLU A 17 -17.89 -12.17 -36.92
CA GLU A 17 -17.56 -13.46 -36.32
C GLU A 17 -17.28 -14.51 -37.40
N GLY A 18 -16.30 -15.39 -37.13
CA GLY A 18 -15.96 -16.53 -37.99
C GLY A 18 -15.68 -17.80 -37.18
N LYS A 19 -16.75 -18.36 -36.63
CA LYS A 19 -16.93 -19.63 -35.88
C LYS A 19 -16.13 -20.84 -36.39
N LYS A 20 -15.59 -21.65 -35.47
CA LYS A 20 -15.80 -23.12 -35.37
C LYS A 20 -15.09 -23.75 -34.17
N GLU A 21 -15.89 -24.16 -33.18
CA GLU A 21 -15.57 -25.26 -32.27
C GLU A 21 -15.80 -26.59 -32.99
N GLN A 22 -14.88 -27.54 -32.81
CA GLN A 22 -15.22 -28.97 -32.70
C GLN A 22 -14.04 -29.71 -32.07
N ALA A 23 -14.32 -30.32 -30.91
CA ALA A 23 -13.44 -31.27 -30.26
C ALA A 23 -13.54 -32.62 -30.96
N GLU A 24 -12.40 -33.19 -31.33
CA GLU A 24 -12.18 -34.64 -31.44
C GLU A 24 -10.66 -34.86 -31.41
N SER A 25 -10.19 -35.63 -30.43
CA SER A 25 -8.79 -36.00 -30.27
C SER A 25 -8.47 -37.20 -31.15
N PRO A 26 -7.46 -37.11 -32.03
CA PRO A 26 -6.60 -38.26 -32.27
C PRO A 26 -5.20 -38.03 -31.69
N ILE A 27 -4.85 -38.88 -30.73
CA ILE A 27 -3.49 -39.29 -30.41
C ILE A 27 -2.70 -39.56 -31.71
N ASP A 28 -1.79 -38.67 -32.07
CA ASP A 28 -0.63 -39.03 -32.88
C ASP A 28 0.63 -38.58 -32.16
N SER A 29 1.32 -39.60 -31.69
CA SER A 29 2.52 -39.47 -30.90
C SER A 29 3.67 -39.23 -31.85
N GLN A 30 4.57 -38.33 -31.46
CA GLN A 30 5.93 -38.21 -32.00
C GLN A 30 6.04 -37.47 -33.34
N GLN A 31 6.04 -36.14 -33.26
CA GLN A 31 7.02 -35.39 -34.05
C GLN A 31 7.57 -34.23 -33.21
N THR A 32 8.52 -34.56 -32.33
CA THR A 32 9.44 -33.56 -31.79
C THR A 32 10.24 -33.01 -32.96
N ILE A 33 9.83 -31.85 -33.48
CA ILE A 33 10.63 -31.07 -34.41
C ILE A 33 11.80 -30.50 -33.58
N SER A 34 12.83 -31.31 -33.40
CA SER A 34 14.13 -30.83 -32.93
C SER A 34 14.91 -30.44 -34.19
N SER A 35 14.47 -29.38 -34.88
CA SER A 35 15.39 -28.64 -35.72
C SER A 35 16.32 -27.91 -34.76
N ASP A 36 17.48 -28.54 -34.53
CA ASP A 36 18.66 -27.95 -33.92
C ASP A 36 19.10 -26.78 -34.81
N ASP A 37 18.36 -25.68 -34.75
CA ASP A 37 18.82 -24.39 -35.24
C ASP A 37 19.97 -24.00 -34.33
N GLU A 38 21.20 -24.22 -34.82
CA GLU A 38 22.44 -23.83 -34.17
C GLU A 38 22.34 -22.36 -33.77
N ILE A 39 22.25 -22.10 -32.46
CA ILE A 39 22.14 -20.74 -31.93
C ILE A 39 23.46 -20.04 -32.25
N ASP A 40 23.45 -19.12 -33.21
CA ASP A 40 24.61 -18.30 -33.53
C ASP A 40 24.91 -17.33 -32.37
N TYR A 41 25.77 -17.77 -31.46
CA TYR A 41 26.26 -16.96 -30.34
C TYR A 41 27.10 -15.76 -30.79
N SER A 42 27.41 -15.62 -32.09
CA SER A 42 28.06 -14.43 -32.65
C SER A 42 27.12 -13.23 -32.70
N VAL A 43 25.80 -13.47 -32.83
CA VAL A 43 24.77 -12.45 -32.68
C VAL A 43 24.33 -12.44 -31.23
N LYS A 44 24.93 -11.56 -30.42
CA LYS A 44 24.43 -11.30 -29.06
C LYS A 44 23.00 -10.78 -29.18
N PRO A 45 21.97 -11.51 -28.74
CA PRO A 45 20.63 -10.97 -28.80
C PRO A 45 20.59 -9.77 -27.86
N GLU A 46 20.12 -8.63 -28.38
CA GLU A 46 19.92 -7.42 -27.59
C GLU A 46 18.70 -7.62 -26.68
N PHE A 47 18.88 -8.43 -25.63
CA PHE A 47 17.87 -8.72 -24.62
C PHE A 47 17.55 -7.52 -23.70
N TYR A 48 18.22 -6.38 -23.92
CA TYR A 48 18.03 -5.14 -23.18
C TYR A 48 17.64 -4.04 -24.16
N ASP A 49 16.44 -3.49 -24.01
CA ASP A 49 16.06 -2.21 -24.62
C ASP A 49 16.56 -1.09 -23.70
N PRO A 50 17.55 -0.26 -24.11
CA PRO A 50 18.06 0.81 -23.27
C PRO A 50 17.01 1.86 -22.87
N GLY A 51 15.89 1.94 -23.60
CA GLY A 51 14.80 2.86 -23.32
C GLY A 51 13.57 2.22 -22.66
N LEU A 52 13.66 0.96 -22.22
CA LEU A 52 12.56 0.30 -21.49
C LEU A 52 12.31 0.99 -20.16
N ASP A 53 13.38 1.32 -19.43
CA ASP A 53 13.32 2.00 -18.13
C ASP A 53 12.60 3.37 -18.24
N ASP A 54 12.91 4.16 -19.28
CA ASP A 54 12.27 5.46 -19.52
C ASP A 54 10.75 5.31 -19.79
N LYS A 55 10.37 4.28 -20.56
CA LYS A 55 8.96 4.00 -20.86
C LYS A 55 8.20 3.58 -19.61
N ASP A 56 8.84 2.75 -18.78
CA ASP A 56 8.27 2.26 -17.51
C ASP A 56 8.14 3.41 -16.50
N GLU A 57 9.14 4.29 -16.41
CA GLU A 57 9.08 5.48 -15.56
C GLU A 57 7.91 6.39 -15.95
N LEU A 58 7.78 6.71 -17.24
CA LEU A 58 6.66 7.51 -17.76
C LEU A 58 5.30 6.84 -17.51
N TRP A 59 5.23 5.51 -17.61
CA TRP A 59 4.02 4.76 -17.32
C TRP A 59 3.63 4.86 -15.83
N VAL A 60 4.60 4.72 -14.92
CA VAL A 60 4.39 4.86 -13.47
C VAL A 60 3.95 6.28 -13.13
N GLN A 61 4.63 7.30 -13.67
CA GLN A 61 4.27 8.71 -13.45
C GLN A 61 2.83 9.01 -13.91
N LYS A 62 2.44 8.48 -15.08
CA LYS A 62 1.06 8.61 -15.59
C LYS A 62 0.05 7.91 -14.69
N LYS A 63 0.40 6.74 -14.13
CA LYS A 63 -0.46 6.00 -13.19
C LYS A 63 -0.62 6.72 -11.85
N ARG A 64 0.46 7.32 -11.33
CA ARG A 64 0.44 8.12 -10.10
C ARG A 64 -0.22 9.49 -10.27
N LYS A 65 -0.58 9.91 -11.50
CA LYS A 65 -1.22 11.21 -11.80
C LYS A 65 -0.43 12.42 -11.26
N GLY A 66 0.89 12.29 -11.11
CA GLY A 66 1.73 13.32 -10.50
C GLY A 66 1.59 13.46 -8.98
N GLN A 67 0.96 12.51 -8.27
CA GLN A 67 1.04 12.46 -6.81
C GLN A 67 2.45 12.04 -6.41
N TYR A 68 3.13 12.94 -5.71
CA TYR A 68 4.45 12.70 -5.15
C TYR A 68 4.28 12.13 -3.73
N SER A 69 5.04 11.07 -3.43
CA SER A 69 5.15 10.47 -2.10
C SER A 69 6.61 10.54 -1.68
N ASP A 70 6.90 10.93 -0.44
CA ASP A 70 8.29 11.01 0.04
C ASP A 70 8.93 9.63 0.23
N ALA A 71 8.15 8.61 0.54
CA ALA A 71 8.64 7.25 0.77
C ALA A 71 7.51 6.21 0.69
N VAL A 72 7.91 4.96 0.52
CA VAL A 72 7.09 3.78 0.88
C VAL A 72 7.46 3.34 2.28
N LEU A 73 6.46 3.17 3.15
CA LEU A 73 6.68 2.82 4.56
C LEU A 73 6.43 1.33 4.79
N SER A 74 7.35 0.68 5.49
CA SER A 74 7.25 -0.73 5.88
C SER A 74 7.38 -0.93 7.39
N CYS A 75 6.70 -1.95 7.91
CA CYS A 75 6.82 -2.34 9.32
C CYS A 75 8.24 -2.85 9.63
N PRO A 76 8.90 -2.39 10.71
CA PRO A 76 10.28 -2.78 11.01
C PRO A 76 10.43 -4.24 11.45
N ALA A 77 9.36 -4.89 11.94
CA ALA A 77 9.44 -6.26 12.45
C ALA A 77 9.14 -7.32 11.38
N CYS A 78 8.21 -7.04 10.46
CA CYS A 78 7.76 -8.02 9.46
C CYS A 78 7.86 -7.53 8.02
N PHE A 79 8.40 -6.32 7.78
CA PHE A 79 8.56 -5.70 6.47
C PHE A 79 7.27 -5.56 5.65
N THR A 80 6.11 -5.75 6.28
CA THR A 80 4.82 -5.52 5.62
C THR A 80 4.67 -4.05 5.30
N THR A 81 4.36 -3.72 4.05
CA THR A 81 4.08 -2.35 3.62
C THR A 81 2.87 -1.80 4.37
N VAL A 82 3.04 -0.63 4.99
CA VAL A 82 2.00 0.04 5.79
C VAL A 82 1.47 1.30 5.12
N SER A 83 2.24 1.94 4.23
CA SER A 83 1.75 3.06 3.42
C SER A 83 2.58 3.20 2.14
N LEU A 84 1.90 3.55 1.04
CA LEU A 84 2.52 3.86 -0.25
C LEU A 84 2.62 5.38 -0.50
N GLU A 85 1.81 6.16 0.23
CA GLU A 85 1.69 7.60 0.06
C GLU A 85 1.84 8.27 1.42
N CYS A 86 3.05 8.73 1.70
CA CYS A 86 3.33 9.50 2.92
C CYS A 86 4.07 10.79 2.62
N GLN A 87 3.87 11.75 3.51
CA GLN A 87 4.59 13.02 3.56
C GLN A 87 5.53 13.01 4.74
N ARG A 88 6.77 13.44 4.54
CA ARG A 88 7.77 13.56 5.59
C ARG A 88 7.41 14.71 6.52
N HIS A 89 7.51 14.49 7.82
CA HIS A 89 7.17 15.52 8.81
C HIS A 89 8.19 16.68 8.76
N GLU A 90 7.72 17.93 8.75
CA GLU A 90 8.57 19.12 8.59
C GLU A 90 9.62 19.25 9.71
N LYS A 91 9.23 19.02 10.96
CA LYS A 91 10.12 19.10 12.12
C LYS A 91 11.04 17.89 12.31
N TYR A 92 10.57 16.69 11.98
CA TYR A 92 11.25 15.43 12.29
C TYR A 92 11.38 14.60 11.04
N VAL A 93 12.56 14.62 10.44
CA VAL A 93 12.85 13.94 9.18
C VAL A 93 12.75 12.41 9.27
N THR A 94 12.66 11.83 10.46
CA THR A 94 12.43 10.38 10.65
C THR A 94 10.96 10.01 10.83
N GLN A 95 10.05 10.99 10.82
CA GLN A 95 8.63 10.80 11.00
C GLN A 95 7.89 11.08 9.70
N TYR A 96 6.79 10.36 9.51
CA TYR A 96 6.01 10.41 8.29
C TYR A 96 4.53 10.52 8.63
N ARG A 97 3.81 11.35 7.88
CA ARG A 97 2.36 11.53 7.95
C ARG A 97 1.73 10.85 6.75
N ALA A 98 0.65 10.10 6.95
CA ALA A 98 -0.09 9.47 5.87
C ALA A 98 -1.58 9.48 6.17
N VAL A 99 -2.39 9.59 5.11
CA VAL A 99 -3.85 9.47 5.20
C VAL A 99 -4.27 8.05 4.83
N PHE A 100 -3.65 7.47 3.80
CA PHE A 100 -3.93 6.12 3.34
C PHE A 100 -2.91 5.13 3.89
N VAL A 101 -3.40 4.18 4.67
CA VAL A 101 -2.59 3.14 5.29
C VAL A 101 -3.18 1.77 5.04
N PHE A 102 -2.31 0.78 4.96
CA PHE A 102 -2.65 -0.62 4.81
C PHE A 102 -2.08 -1.39 6.00
N ASN A 103 -2.70 -2.51 6.34
CA ASN A 103 -2.15 -3.43 7.32
C ASN A 103 -1.91 -2.79 8.71
N CYS A 104 -2.71 -1.80 9.10
CA CYS A 104 -2.66 -1.11 10.40
C CYS A 104 -3.91 -1.40 11.26
N LYS A 105 -3.76 -1.47 12.59
CA LYS A 105 -4.84 -1.61 13.57
C LYS A 105 -4.72 -0.50 14.61
N ILE A 106 -5.82 0.18 14.91
CA ILE A 106 -5.87 1.21 15.94
C ILE A 106 -6.22 0.53 17.27
N LYS A 107 -5.36 0.67 18.27
CA LYS A 107 -5.64 0.22 19.65
C LYS A 107 -6.46 1.30 20.33
N THR A 108 -7.77 1.30 20.10
CA THR A 108 -8.71 2.10 20.89
C THR A 108 -8.99 1.33 22.17
N ASP A 109 -8.64 1.88 23.34
CA ASP A 109 -9.00 1.30 24.64
C ASP A 109 -10.51 1.43 24.84
N GLU A 110 -11.29 0.60 24.15
CA GLU A 110 -12.70 0.41 24.45
C GLU A 110 -12.81 -0.55 25.63
N GLY A 111 -12.61 -0.01 26.82
CA GLY A 111 -13.10 -0.58 28.07
C GLY A 111 -12.51 -1.94 28.47
N SER A 112 -11.36 -1.92 29.14
CA SER A 112 -11.05 -2.94 30.15
C SER A 112 -12.04 -2.82 31.32
N ASN A 113 -13.26 -3.32 31.13
CA ASN A 113 -14.23 -3.52 32.19
C ASN A 113 -14.58 -5.01 32.29
N VAL A 114 -14.72 -5.49 33.53
CA VAL A 114 -15.00 -6.86 33.99
C VAL A 114 -13.78 -7.75 34.26
N GLY A 115 -13.24 -7.54 35.46
CA GLY A 115 -12.47 -8.51 36.23
C GLY A 115 -12.44 -8.13 37.72
N SER A 116 -13.58 -7.70 38.29
CA SER A 116 -13.70 -7.31 39.70
C SER A 116 -13.47 -8.51 40.64
N VAL A 117 -12.21 -8.79 40.98
CA VAL A 117 -11.90 -9.69 42.11
C VAL A 117 -11.81 -8.85 43.38
N LYS A 118 -12.93 -8.76 44.11
CA LYS A 118 -12.99 -8.17 45.45
C LYS A 118 -12.00 -8.91 46.38
N ARG A 119 -10.86 -8.30 46.70
CA ARG A 119 -10.02 -8.73 47.84
C ARG A 119 -10.20 -7.78 49.01
N LYS A 120 -10.68 -8.34 50.12
CA LYS A 120 -10.98 -7.65 51.39
C LYS A 120 -9.71 -7.05 52.02
N ARG A 121 -9.76 -5.74 52.28
CA ARG A 121 -9.31 -5.01 53.49
C ARG A 121 -8.00 -5.46 54.15
N GLY A 122 -6.92 -4.69 53.91
CA GLY A 122 -5.69 -4.65 54.70
C GLY A 122 -5.06 -3.25 54.64
N LYS A 123 -4.74 -2.68 55.80
CA LYS A 123 -4.40 -1.28 56.06
C LYS A 123 -2.88 -1.07 55.93
N ARG A 124 -2.43 -0.14 55.05
CA ARG A 124 -1.26 0.77 55.14
C ARG A 124 -0.51 0.94 53.81
N GLY A 125 -0.54 2.17 53.29
CA GLY A 125 0.66 2.89 52.86
C GLY A 125 1.13 2.76 51.40
N ARG A 126 1.18 3.94 50.75
CA ARG A 126 2.23 4.42 49.83
C ARG A 126 1.90 4.41 48.32
N ASN A 127 1.77 5.63 47.79
CA ASN A 127 1.84 6.08 46.40
C ASN A 127 2.33 5.07 45.36
N THR A 128 1.55 4.87 44.32
CA THR A 128 2.03 4.57 42.96
C THR A 128 1.03 5.19 41.99
N GLY A 129 1.55 6.01 41.07
CA GLY A 129 0.82 7.03 40.32
C GLY A 129 -0.38 6.48 39.55
N ASP A 130 -1.54 7.05 39.88
CA ASP A 130 -2.72 6.98 39.05
C ASP A 130 -2.50 7.92 37.87
N ASN A 131 -2.79 7.41 36.67
CA ASN A 131 -2.59 8.09 35.41
C ASN A 131 -3.69 9.14 35.25
N GLU A 132 -3.49 10.27 35.92
CA GLU A 132 -4.26 11.49 35.75
C GLU A 132 -4.03 12.03 34.33
N ALA A 133 -5.00 11.83 33.44
CA ALA A 133 -5.09 12.59 32.20
C ALA A 133 -6.51 13.16 32.05
N GLY A 134 -6.92 13.98 33.01
CA GLY A 134 -7.85 15.07 32.76
C GLY A 134 -7.06 16.32 32.39
N SER A 135 -7.04 16.72 31.11
CA SER A 135 -6.65 18.06 30.65
C SER A 135 -7.06 18.25 29.17
N ALA A 136 -8.16 18.96 28.91
CA ALA A 136 -8.13 20.36 28.46
C ALA A 136 -7.55 20.54 27.04
N GLY A 137 -8.41 20.43 26.01
CA GLY A 137 -8.16 20.94 24.65
C GLY A 137 -6.95 20.37 23.89
N GLY A 138 -6.41 19.22 24.29
CA GLY A 138 -5.26 18.59 23.66
C GLY A 138 -5.68 17.48 22.70
N GLU A 139 -5.10 17.49 21.50
CA GLU A 139 -5.27 16.48 20.44
C GLU A 139 -5.15 15.06 21.01
N THR A 140 -6.21 14.26 20.86
CA THR A 140 -6.23 12.87 21.33
C THR A 140 -5.57 11.94 20.31
N PHE A 141 -4.36 11.47 20.61
CA PHE A 141 -3.65 10.51 19.76
C PHE A 141 -3.97 9.07 20.16
N LYS A 142 -4.44 8.25 19.20
CA LYS A 142 -4.69 6.82 19.40
C LYS A 142 -3.52 5.99 18.86
N PRO A 143 -2.99 5.00 19.60
CA PRO A 143 -1.88 4.18 19.13
C PRO A 143 -2.27 3.27 17.96
N VAL A 144 -1.32 3.10 17.03
CA VAL A 144 -1.47 2.29 15.82
C VAL A 144 -0.40 1.21 15.78
N CYS A 145 -0.83 -0.04 15.58
CA CYS A 145 0.04 -1.20 15.44
C CYS A 145 -0.10 -1.88 14.07
N CYS A 146 0.94 -2.59 13.66
CA CYS A 146 0.88 -3.44 12.47
C CYS A 146 -0.13 -4.58 12.68
N SER A 147 -1.00 -4.79 11.71
CA SER A 147 -2.02 -5.83 11.72
C SER A 147 -1.45 -7.26 11.69
N VAL A 148 -0.24 -7.44 11.13
CA VAL A 148 0.43 -8.73 10.89
C VAL A 148 1.22 -9.17 12.12
N CYS A 149 2.10 -8.31 12.65
CA CYS A 149 3.01 -8.66 13.74
C CYS A 149 2.71 -7.93 15.07
N SER A 150 1.66 -7.09 15.12
CA SER A 150 1.25 -6.32 16.30
C SER A 150 2.28 -5.32 16.84
N THR A 151 3.36 -5.05 16.09
CA THR A 151 4.37 -4.04 16.44
C THR A 151 3.76 -2.65 16.43
N ASP A 152 4.08 -1.83 17.44
CA ASP A 152 3.68 -0.43 17.50
C ASP A 152 4.48 0.38 16.47
N ILE A 153 3.77 1.02 15.54
CA ILE A 153 4.35 1.69 14.37
C ILE A 153 4.08 3.20 14.36
N GLY A 154 3.03 3.66 15.06
CA GLY A 154 2.63 5.06 15.04
C GLY A 154 1.45 5.39 15.95
N VAL A 155 0.91 6.57 15.74
CA VAL A 155 -0.34 7.07 16.33
C VAL A 155 -1.23 7.66 15.24
N ILE A 156 -2.51 7.82 15.50
CA ILE A 156 -3.47 8.55 14.64
C ILE A 156 -4.08 9.70 15.45
N ASP A 157 -4.26 10.85 14.82
CA ASP A 157 -4.89 12.03 15.43
C ASP A 157 -6.42 12.06 15.21
N GLU A 158 -7.04 13.17 15.57
CA GLU A 158 -8.48 13.41 15.40
C GLU A 158 -8.87 13.73 13.95
N GLU A 159 -7.92 14.14 13.12
CA GLU A 159 -8.09 14.40 11.69
C GLU A 159 -7.93 13.13 10.83
N GLU A 160 -7.86 11.96 11.48
CA GLU A 160 -7.61 10.66 10.87
C GLU A 160 -6.27 10.57 10.11
N VAL A 161 -5.28 11.39 10.49
CA VAL A 161 -3.93 11.36 9.92
C VAL A 161 -3.01 10.50 10.77
N TYR A 162 -2.39 9.51 10.13
CA TYR A 162 -1.45 8.61 10.75
C TYR A 162 -0.07 9.26 10.84
N HIS A 163 0.51 9.22 12.04
CA HIS A 163 1.84 9.71 12.37
C HIS A 163 2.74 8.52 12.70
N PHE A 164 3.63 8.18 11.77
CA PHE A 164 4.56 7.07 11.89
C PHE A 164 5.93 7.55 12.38
N PHE A 165 6.48 6.85 13.37
CA PHE A 165 7.81 7.10 13.93
C PHE A 165 8.67 5.83 14.07
N ASN A 166 8.06 4.64 13.92
CA ASN A 166 8.75 3.36 13.97
C ASN A 166 8.47 2.56 12.69
N VAL A 167 8.95 3.08 11.57
CA VAL A 167 8.76 2.54 10.22
C VAL A 167 10.06 2.60 9.43
N LEU A 168 10.18 1.73 8.43
CA LEU A 168 11.29 1.73 7.49
C LEU A 168 10.87 2.44 6.20
N PRO A 169 11.44 3.61 5.89
CA PRO A 169 11.20 4.28 4.62
C PRO A 169 12.03 3.65 3.51
N SER A 170 11.42 3.49 2.33
CA SER A 170 12.09 3.13 1.08
C SER A 170 11.85 4.25 0.05
N GLU A 171 12.88 4.59 -0.72
CA GLU A 171 12.78 5.52 -1.86
C GLU A 171 11.79 4.98 -2.91
N CYS A 172 11.08 5.89 -3.58
CA CYS A 172 9.85 5.60 -4.33
C CYS A 172 9.99 5.82 -5.85
#